data_AF-A0AAE1HF28-F1
#
_entry.id   AF-A0AAE1HF28-F1
#
_cell.length_a   1.000
_cell.length_b   1.000
_cell.length_c   1.000
_cell.angle_alpha   90.00
_cell.angle_beta   90.00
_cell.angle_gamma   90.00
#
_symmetry.space_group_name_H-M   'P 1'
#
loop_
_entity.id
_entity.type
_entity.pdbx_description
1 polymer ?
#
loop_
_entity_poly.entity_id
_entity_poly.type
_entity_poly.pdbx_seq_one_letter_code
_entity_poly.pdbx_strand_id
1 'polypeptide(L)'
;MKVPRAAAVMSKTVSNDIGSQQWPGTSELVEFLLKTNNWFDLFNGAFSSHGVMKNNRRLDPYTMADVEAFQNDSENSRFKELLDYCKYLNEWKEEILNKQKQGADMSIMSELGVQPLEDVSFHALEESQSAENEFNSKCLLPHQTLLGIEMSTGAFKSAVSFLLGEGISFVNARSFCQDPLQQNFGKH
;
A
#
# COMPACT_ATOMS: atom_id res chain seq x y z
N MET A 1 -5.94 19.29 -4.11
CA MET A 1 -5.14 18.14 -4.59
C MET A 1 -5.95 17.34 -5.61
N LYS A 2 -5.32 16.65 -6.58
CA LYS A 2 -6.04 15.96 -7.68
C LYS A 2 -6.05 14.44 -7.49
N VAL A 3 -6.82 13.94 -6.53
CA VAL A 3 -7.02 12.49 -6.27
C VAL A 3 -7.39 11.69 -7.53
N PRO A 4 -8.27 12.19 -8.44
CA PRO A 4 -8.60 11.45 -9.65
C PRO A 4 -7.39 11.12 -10.54
N ARG A 5 -6.35 11.97 -10.54
CA ARG A 5 -5.13 11.70 -11.31
C ARG A 5 -4.31 10.58 -10.68
N ALA A 6 -4.16 10.59 -9.36
CA ALA A 6 -3.45 9.54 -8.64
C ALA A 6 -4.14 8.18 -8.83
N ALA A 7 -5.48 8.13 -8.71
CA ALA A 7 -6.26 6.92 -8.94
C ALA A 7 -6.15 6.41 -10.39
N ALA A 8 -6.12 7.31 -11.38
CA ALA A 8 -5.97 6.91 -12.78
C ALA A 8 -4.58 6.30 -13.08
N VAL A 9 -3.52 6.87 -12.50
CA VAL A 9 -2.15 6.34 -12.63
C VAL A 9 -2.03 4.97 -11.98
N MET A 10 -2.64 4.77 -10.81
CA MET A 10 -2.62 3.51 -10.07
C MET A 10 -3.75 2.57 -10.46
N SER A 11 -4.23 2.63 -11.71
CA SER A 11 -5.38 1.84 -12.14
C SER A 11 -5.01 0.46 -12.66
N LYS A 12 -5.96 -0.47 -12.58
CA LYS A 12 -5.85 -1.80 -13.20
C LYS A 12 -5.53 -1.73 -14.70
N THR A 13 -6.06 -0.73 -15.41
CA THR A 13 -5.78 -0.53 -16.84
C THR A 13 -4.31 -0.23 -17.09
N VAL A 14 -3.71 0.66 -16.30
CA VAL A 14 -2.27 0.99 -16.41
C VAL A 14 -1.41 -0.23 -16.07
N SER A 15 -1.76 -0.97 -15.00
CA SER A 15 -1.08 -2.22 -14.65
C SER A 15 -1.11 -3.26 -15.79
N ASN A 16 -2.28 -3.47 -16.42
CA ASN A 16 -2.41 -4.38 -17.56
C ASN A 16 -1.63 -3.92 -18.79
N ASP A 17 -1.63 -2.61 -19.09
CA ASP A 17 -0.88 -2.07 -20.23
C ASP A 17 0.62 -2.30 -20.03
N ILE A 18 1.19 -1.89 -18.87
CA ILE A 18 2.61 -2.12 -18.55
C ILE A 18 2.95 -3.61 -18.62
N GLY A 19 2.10 -4.48 -18.05
CA GLY A 19 2.30 -5.92 -18.08
C GLY A 19 2.31 -6.49 -19.51
N SER A 20 1.53 -5.92 -20.42
CA SER A 20 1.47 -6.35 -21.82
C SER A 20 2.71 -5.96 -22.64
N GLN A 21 3.39 -4.88 -22.25
CA GLN A 21 4.60 -4.39 -22.94
C GLN A 21 5.84 -5.26 -22.67
N GLN A 22 5.78 -6.17 -21.68
CA GLN A 22 6.87 -7.09 -21.31
C GLN A 22 8.23 -6.40 -21.09
N TRP A 23 8.22 -5.18 -20.54
CA TRP A 23 9.46 -4.47 -20.25
C TRP A 23 10.27 -5.18 -19.15
N PRO A 24 11.61 -5.21 -19.25
CA PRO A 24 12.45 -5.82 -18.22
C PRO A 24 12.23 -5.15 -16.86
N GLY A 25 12.02 -5.95 -15.81
CA GLY A 25 11.94 -5.45 -14.43
C GLY A 25 10.65 -4.72 -14.06
N THR A 26 9.56 -4.89 -14.82
CA THR A 26 8.26 -4.25 -14.48
C THR A 26 7.31 -5.15 -13.70
N SER A 27 7.69 -6.39 -13.37
CA SER A 27 6.85 -7.34 -12.63
C SER A 27 6.37 -6.78 -11.30
N GLU A 28 7.28 -6.26 -10.49
CA GLU A 28 7.01 -5.71 -9.17
C GLU A 28 6.15 -4.45 -9.26
N LEU A 29 6.35 -3.63 -10.29
CA LEU A 29 5.53 -2.44 -10.54
C LEU A 29 4.09 -2.82 -10.92
N VAL A 30 3.91 -3.81 -11.80
CA VAL A 30 2.59 -4.31 -12.21
C VAL A 30 1.83 -4.85 -11.00
N GLU A 31 2.51 -5.63 -10.16
CA GLU A 31 1.95 -6.17 -8.93
C GLU A 31 1.56 -5.06 -7.94
N PHE A 32 2.46 -4.10 -7.70
CA PHE A 32 2.19 -2.95 -6.85
C PHE A 32 0.94 -2.20 -7.30
N LEU A 33 0.88 -1.79 -8.58
CA LEU A 33 -0.25 -1.05 -9.14
C LEU A 33 -1.57 -1.82 -9.01
N LEU A 34 -1.54 -3.14 -9.25
CA LEU A 34 -2.73 -3.97 -9.15
C LEU A 34 -3.22 -4.08 -7.70
N LYS A 35 -2.32 -4.34 -6.76
CA LYS A 35 -2.68 -4.45 -5.34
C LYS A 35 -3.19 -3.12 -4.79
N THR A 36 -2.55 -2.00 -5.15
CA THR A 36 -3.00 -0.67 -4.74
C THR A 36 -4.36 -0.32 -5.35
N ASN A 37 -4.61 -0.62 -6.64
CA ASN A 37 -5.93 -0.45 -7.26
C ASN A 37 -7.00 -1.21 -6.48
N ASN A 38 -6.76 -2.49 -6.23
CA ASN A 38 -7.72 -3.36 -5.57
C ASN A 38 -8.01 -2.90 -4.14
N TRP A 39 -6.97 -2.59 -3.36
CA TRP A 39 -7.11 -2.03 -2.02
C TRP A 39 -7.92 -0.71 -2.04
N PHE A 40 -7.66 0.17 -3.00
CA PHE A 40 -8.38 1.43 -3.13
C PHE A 40 -9.87 1.22 -3.49
N ASP A 41 -10.17 0.28 -4.39
CA ASP A 41 -11.55 -0.06 -4.75
C ASP A 41 -12.34 -0.61 -3.54
N LEU A 42 -11.70 -1.45 -2.72
CA LEU A 42 -12.31 -2.01 -1.50
C LEU A 42 -12.76 -0.92 -0.51
N PHE A 43 -12.07 0.22 -0.48
CA PHE A 43 -12.43 1.37 0.36
C PHE A 43 -13.43 2.35 -0.27
N ASN A 44 -13.71 2.23 -1.57
CA ASN A 44 -14.51 3.21 -2.31
C ASN A 44 -15.86 2.69 -2.83
N GLY A 45 -16.30 1.53 -2.34
CA GLY A 45 -17.65 1.04 -2.57
C GLY A 45 -18.72 2.03 -2.07
N ALA A 46 -19.53 2.56 -2.99
CA ALA A 46 -20.42 3.69 -2.72
C ALA A 46 -21.90 3.31 -2.63
N PHE A 47 -22.39 2.52 -3.59
CA PHE A 47 -23.80 2.18 -3.75
C PHE A 47 -23.97 0.71 -4.16
N SER A 48 -25.10 0.11 -3.81
CA SER A 48 -25.43 -1.29 -4.13
C SER A 48 -25.39 -1.64 -5.62
N SER A 49 -25.56 -0.65 -6.51
CA SER A 49 -25.46 -0.84 -7.95
C SER A 49 -24.06 -0.55 -8.52
N HIS A 50 -23.14 0.05 -7.76
CA HIS A 50 -21.90 0.57 -8.31
C HIS A 50 -20.95 -0.54 -8.75
N GLY A 51 -20.79 -1.60 -7.95
CA GLY A 51 -19.99 -2.76 -8.33
C GLY A 51 -20.62 -3.54 -9.48
N VAL A 52 -21.96 -3.65 -9.55
CA VAL A 52 -22.67 -4.23 -10.70
C VAL A 52 -22.41 -3.42 -11.99
N MET A 53 -22.57 -2.11 -11.94
CA MET A 53 -22.36 -1.23 -13.10
C MET A 53 -20.91 -1.25 -13.60
N LYS A 54 -19.95 -1.41 -12.70
CA LYS A 54 -18.51 -1.45 -13.01
C LYS A 54 -17.97 -2.87 -13.21
N ASN A 55 -18.82 -3.89 -13.05
CA ASN A 55 -18.42 -5.29 -13.01
C ASN A 55 -17.21 -5.54 -12.08
N ASN A 56 -17.26 -4.95 -10.87
CA ASN A 56 -16.18 -5.01 -9.90
C ASN A 56 -16.75 -5.20 -8.48
N ARG A 57 -16.69 -6.43 -7.98
CA ARG A 57 -17.18 -6.81 -6.64
C ARG A 57 -16.52 -6.01 -5.51
N ARG A 58 -15.31 -5.49 -5.70
CA ARG A 58 -14.62 -4.70 -4.67
C ARG A 58 -15.39 -3.42 -4.32
N LEU A 59 -16.17 -2.90 -5.27
CA LEU A 59 -16.99 -1.70 -5.11
C LEU A 59 -18.39 -1.99 -4.54
N ASP A 60 -18.75 -3.24 -4.31
CA ASP A 60 -20.04 -3.58 -3.70
C ASP A 60 -20.07 -3.18 -2.22
N PRO A 61 -21.25 -2.88 -1.65
CA PRO A 61 -21.38 -2.71 -0.20
C PRO A 61 -20.92 -3.97 0.55
N TYR A 62 -20.40 -3.78 1.77
CA TYR A 62 -20.07 -4.88 2.68
C TYR A 62 -21.33 -5.47 3.28
N THR A 63 -21.39 -6.80 3.36
CA THR A 63 -22.52 -7.56 3.91
C THR A 63 -22.03 -8.66 4.85
N MET A 64 -22.93 -9.33 5.56
CA MET A 64 -22.57 -10.46 6.42
C MET A 64 -21.82 -11.57 5.67
N ALA A 65 -22.08 -11.75 4.37
CA ALA A 65 -21.35 -12.71 3.55
C ALA A 65 -19.83 -12.42 3.49
N ASP A 66 -19.40 -11.14 3.60
CA ASP A 66 -17.98 -10.81 3.64
C ASP A 66 -17.34 -11.13 4.99
N VAL A 67 -18.10 -11.00 6.08
CA VAL A 67 -17.68 -11.38 7.43
C VAL A 67 -17.52 -12.90 7.50
N GLU A 68 -18.53 -13.63 7.03
CA GLU A 68 -18.52 -15.10 6.96
C GLU A 68 -17.40 -15.61 6.06
N ALA A 69 -17.20 -15.00 4.88
CA ALA A 69 -16.10 -15.35 3.99
C ALA A 69 -14.73 -15.16 4.66
N PHE A 70 -14.56 -14.12 5.48
CA PHE A 70 -13.34 -13.91 6.24
C PHE A 70 -13.16 -14.94 7.38
N GLN A 71 -14.22 -15.24 8.13
CA GLN A 71 -14.18 -16.22 9.22
C GLN A 71 -13.90 -17.63 8.72
N ASN A 72 -14.41 -17.98 7.54
CA ASN A 72 -14.19 -19.27 6.90
C ASN A 72 -12.88 -19.33 6.07
N ASP A 73 -12.01 -18.33 6.21
CA ASP A 73 -10.73 -18.20 5.49
C ASP A 73 -10.86 -18.36 3.95
N SER A 74 -11.97 -17.87 3.38
CA SER A 74 -12.20 -17.92 1.94
C SER A 74 -11.16 -17.09 1.19
N GLU A 75 -10.59 -17.66 0.11
CA GLU A 75 -9.68 -16.94 -0.78
C GLU A 75 -10.33 -15.72 -1.43
N ASN A 76 -11.65 -15.72 -1.59
CA ASN A 76 -12.41 -14.60 -2.14
C ASN A 76 -12.84 -13.58 -1.07
N SER A 77 -12.27 -13.63 0.14
CA SER A 77 -12.60 -12.68 1.20
C SER A 77 -12.00 -11.30 0.92
N ARG A 78 -12.88 -10.29 0.89
CA ARG A 78 -12.47 -8.88 0.72
C ARG A 78 -11.68 -8.35 1.92
N PHE A 79 -12.00 -8.81 3.13
CA PHE A 79 -11.23 -8.45 4.32
C PHE A 79 -9.84 -9.09 4.30
N LYS A 80 -9.71 -10.31 3.77
CA LYS A 80 -8.40 -10.95 3.56
C LYS A 80 -7.57 -10.16 2.55
N GLU A 81 -8.15 -9.78 1.41
CA GLU A 81 -7.47 -8.97 0.39
C GLU A 81 -6.96 -7.62 0.95
N LEU A 82 -7.74 -6.96 1.83
CA LEU A 82 -7.30 -5.74 2.51
C LEU A 82 -6.07 -5.97 3.42
N LEU A 83 -6.07 -7.06 4.20
CA LEU A 83 -4.98 -7.40 5.11
C LEU A 83 -3.74 -7.88 4.36
N ASP A 84 -3.92 -8.63 3.28
CA ASP A 84 -2.85 -9.09 2.40
C ASP A 84 -2.10 -7.90 1.77
N TYR A 85 -2.79 -6.81 1.45
CA TYR A 85 -2.12 -5.59 1.01
C TYR A 85 -1.24 -4.97 2.10
N CYS A 86 -1.71 -4.92 3.35
CA CYS A 86 -0.91 -4.42 4.46
C CYS A 86 0.33 -5.29 4.68
N LYS A 87 0.16 -6.61 4.63
CA LYS A 87 1.25 -7.58 4.70
C LYS A 87 2.26 -7.36 3.57
N TYR A 88 1.80 -7.23 2.34
CA TYR A 88 2.64 -6.94 1.17
C TYR A 88 3.48 -5.67 1.36
N LEU A 89 2.89 -4.56 1.85
CA LEU A 89 3.64 -3.33 2.08
C LEU A 89 4.71 -3.48 3.18
N ASN A 90 4.43 -4.27 4.21
CA ASN A 90 5.41 -4.56 5.26
C ASN A 90 6.55 -5.44 4.75
N GLU A 91 6.25 -6.50 4.01
CA GLU A 91 7.25 -7.34 3.39
C GLU A 91 8.14 -6.53 2.45
N TRP A 92 7.54 -5.68 1.62
CA TRP A 92 8.26 -4.78 0.73
C TRP A 92 9.17 -3.79 1.50
N LYS A 93 8.67 -3.23 2.60
CA LYS A 93 9.47 -2.38 3.49
C LYS A 93 10.67 -3.13 4.07
N GLU A 94 10.47 -4.31 4.61
CA GLU A 94 11.53 -5.11 5.22
C GLU A 94 12.57 -5.57 4.16
N GLU A 95 12.13 -5.90 2.94
CA GLU A 95 13.03 -6.20 1.83
C GLU A 95 13.96 -5.02 1.50
N ILE A 96 13.42 -3.81 1.43
CA ILE A 96 14.22 -2.60 1.17
C ILE A 96 15.20 -2.36 2.32
N LEU A 97 14.76 -2.47 3.57
CA LEU A 97 15.64 -2.31 4.74
C LEU A 97 16.75 -3.36 4.78
N ASN A 98 16.45 -4.61 4.39
CA ASN A 98 17.46 -5.67 4.33
C ASN A 98 18.46 -5.46 3.20
N LYS A 99 18.01 -5.02 2.02
CA LYS A 99 18.91 -4.64 0.91
C LYS A 99 19.85 -3.49 1.31
N GLN A 100 19.35 -2.52 2.08
CA GLN A 100 20.15 -1.41 2.60
C GLN A 100 21.21 -1.87 3.61
N LYS A 101 20.83 -2.74 4.56
CA LYS A 101 21.79 -3.33 5.53
C LYS A 101 22.90 -4.11 4.82
N GLN A 102 22.55 -4.94 3.84
CA GLN A 102 23.53 -5.71 3.07
C GLN A 102 24.46 -4.84 2.23
N GLY A 103 23.95 -3.75 1.64
CA GLY A 103 24.75 -2.76 0.93
C GLY A 103 25.73 -2.03 1.84
N ALA A 104 25.29 -1.64 3.04
CA ALA A 104 26.13 -1.02 4.06
C ALA A 104 27.22 -1.98 4.55
N ASP A 105 26.88 -3.24 4.83
CA ASP A 105 27.85 -4.25 5.27
C ASP A 105 28.91 -4.54 4.19
N MET A 106 28.52 -4.61 2.92
CA MET A 106 29.45 -4.77 1.78
C MET A 106 30.34 -3.53 1.57
N SER A 107 29.80 -2.33 1.75
CA SER A 107 30.57 -1.07 1.68
C SER A 107 31.60 -1.01 2.81
N ILE A 108 31.19 -1.32 4.04
CA ILE A 108 32.07 -1.42 5.22
C ILE A 108 33.15 -2.48 4.99
N MET A 109 32.82 -3.64 4.43
CA MET A 109 33.82 -4.68 4.09
C MET A 109 34.80 -4.25 2.99
N SER A 110 34.37 -3.38 2.07
CA SER A 110 35.24 -2.81 1.03
C SER A 110 36.12 -1.67 1.55
N GLU A 111 35.64 -0.88 2.52
CA GLU A 111 36.37 0.20 3.19
C GLU A 111 37.35 -0.32 4.26
N LEU A 112 37.02 -1.42 4.93
CA LEU A 112 37.87 -2.09 5.94
C LEU A 112 38.97 -2.97 5.33
N GLY A 113 39.42 -2.68 4.10
CA GLY A 113 40.43 -3.46 3.38
C GLY A 113 41.51 -4.03 4.29
N VAL A 114 41.37 -5.32 4.65
CA VAL A 114 42.26 -5.97 5.63
C VAL A 114 43.62 -6.21 4.98
N GLN A 115 44.51 -5.24 5.17
CA GLN A 115 45.95 -5.39 5.38
C GLN A 115 46.35 -4.46 6.54
N PRO A 116 47.34 -4.83 7.39
CA PRO A 116 47.49 -4.28 8.72
C PRO A 116 48.22 -2.91 8.77
N LEU A 117 47.69 -2.03 9.63
CA LEU A 117 48.32 -0.87 10.31
C LEU A 117 49.00 0.20 9.44
N GLU A 118 48.41 1.41 9.39
CA GLU A 118 48.89 2.64 10.08
C GLU A 118 48.02 3.86 9.72
N ASP A 119 48.01 4.82 10.66
CA ASP A 119 47.18 6.02 10.77
C ASP A 119 46.92 6.83 9.49
N VAL A 120 45.66 7.10 9.14
CA VAL A 120 45.30 8.31 8.35
C VAL A 120 43.90 8.86 8.70
N SER A 121 43.91 9.98 9.42
CA SER A 121 43.07 11.19 9.29
C SER A 121 41.62 11.07 8.74
N PHE A 122 40.69 11.19 9.68
CA PHE A 122 39.24 11.36 9.55
C PHE A 122 38.86 12.76 9.02
N HIS A 123 38.56 12.95 7.72
CA HIS A 123 37.86 14.18 7.27
C HIS A 123 37.21 14.19 5.86
N ALA A 124 36.82 13.04 5.29
CA ALA A 124 36.17 13.02 3.95
C ALA A 124 34.96 12.07 3.80
N LEU A 125 34.27 11.73 4.90
CA LEU A 125 33.16 10.75 4.90
C LEU A 125 31.74 11.34 5.05
N GLU A 126 31.59 12.64 5.27
CA GLU A 126 30.26 13.22 5.60
C GLU A 126 29.42 13.60 4.37
N GLU A 127 30.01 13.97 3.24
CA GLU A 127 29.24 14.43 2.08
C GLU A 127 28.61 13.27 1.29
N SER A 128 29.29 12.12 1.19
CA SER A 128 28.79 10.92 0.47
C SER A 128 27.72 10.16 1.25
N GLN A 129 27.79 10.13 2.59
CA GLN A 129 26.77 9.47 3.43
C GLN A 129 25.43 10.23 3.45
N SER A 130 25.44 11.54 3.19
CA SER A 130 24.22 12.36 3.18
C SER A 130 23.33 12.06 1.98
N ALA A 131 23.91 11.90 0.79
CA ALA A 131 23.18 11.62 -0.44
C ALA A 131 22.62 10.18 -0.50
N GLU A 132 23.37 9.19 0.01
CA GLU A 132 22.90 7.80 0.09
C GLU A 132 21.80 7.62 1.15
N ASN A 133 21.92 8.25 2.32
CA ASN A 133 20.84 8.23 3.33
C ASN A 133 19.55 8.92 2.83
N GLU A 134 19.68 9.97 2.01
CA GLU A 134 18.55 10.66 1.41
C GLU A 134 17.90 9.84 0.28
N PHE A 135 18.68 9.11 -0.54
CA PHE A 135 18.17 8.19 -1.55
C PHE A 135 17.52 6.95 -0.93
N ASN A 136 18.08 6.45 0.18
CA ASN A 136 17.59 5.31 0.95
C ASN A 136 16.24 5.58 1.63
N SER A 137 15.95 6.84 1.95
CA SER A 137 14.65 7.28 2.48
C SER A 137 13.60 7.53 1.39
N LYS A 138 14.00 7.69 0.12
CA LYS A 138 13.11 8.07 -1.00
C LYS A 138 12.36 6.90 -1.63
N CYS A 139 12.82 5.67 -1.44
CA CYS A 139 12.20 4.47 -2.03
C CYS A 139 11.15 3.79 -1.13
N LEU A 140 11.01 4.27 0.11
CA LEU A 140 10.06 3.75 1.10
C LEU A 140 8.86 4.69 1.23
N LEU A 141 7.67 4.12 1.36
CA LEU A 141 6.52 4.89 1.83
C LEU A 141 6.84 5.46 3.22
N PRO A 142 6.47 6.71 3.52
CA PRO A 142 6.68 7.28 4.85
C PRO A 142 6.06 6.38 5.92
N HIS A 143 6.75 6.23 7.06
CA HIS A 143 6.26 5.39 8.17
C HIS A 143 4.81 5.75 8.58
N GLN A 144 4.49 7.04 8.60
CA GLN A 144 3.13 7.53 8.91
C GLN A 144 2.09 7.06 7.88
N THR A 145 2.45 6.96 6.61
CA THR A 145 1.56 6.45 5.56
C THR A 145 1.30 4.96 5.73
N LEU A 146 2.36 4.17 5.99
CA LEU A 146 2.22 2.73 6.24
C LEU A 146 1.34 2.47 7.47
N LEU A 147 1.65 3.13 8.58
CA LEU A 147 0.87 3.03 9.81
C LEU A 147 -0.59 3.46 9.59
N GLY A 148 -0.82 4.54 8.83
CA GLY A 148 -2.15 5.00 8.46
C GLY A 148 -2.95 3.96 7.67
N ILE A 149 -2.31 3.28 6.71
CA ILE A 149 -2.93 2.22 5.90
C ILE A 149 -3.31 1.01 6.78
N GLU A 150 -2.41 0.59 7.67
CA GLU A 150 -2.66 -0.52 8.60
C GLU A 150 -3.79 -0.21 9.57
N MET A 151 -3.74 0.96 10.22
CA MET A 151 -4.77 1.39 11.16
C MET A 151 -6.12 1.52 10.46
N SER A 152 -6.16 2.13 9.27
CA SER A 152 -7.40 2.27 8.51
C SER A 152 -7.98 0.91 8.14
N THR A 153 -7.15 -0.03 7.72
CA THR A 153 -7.56 -1.39 7.36
C THR A 153 -8.10 -2.16 8.56
N GLY A 154 -7.37 -2.16 9.68
CA GLY A 154 -7.79 -2.84 10.90
C GLY A 154 -9.06 -2.24 11.49
N ALA A 155 -9.13 -0.92 11.57
CA ALA A 155 -10.29 -0.20 12.10
C ALA A 155 -11.52 -0.41 11.22
N PHE A 156 -11.37 -0.29 9.90
CA PHE A 156 -12.46 -0.52 8.95
C PHE A 156 -13.01 -1.94 9.06
N LYS A 157 -12.16 -2.97 9.03
CA LYS A 157 -12.59 -4.37 9.21
C LYS A 157 -13.40 -4.53 10.49
N SER A 158 -12.90 -3.98 11.59
CA SER A 158 -13.52 -4.12 12.92
C SER A 158 -14.87 -3.40 12.99
N ALA A 159 -14.93 -2.17 12.49
CA ALA A 159 -16.15 -1.36 12.46
C ALA A 159 -17.22 -1.99 11.56
N VAL A 160 -16.86 -2.41 10.35
CA VAL A 160 -17.80 -3.05 9.43
C VAL A 160 -18.33 -4.36 9.99
N SER A 161 -17.47 -5.23 10.52
CA SER A 161 -17.91 -6.49 11.13
C SER A 161 -18.84 -6.26 12.33
N PHE A 162 -18.54 -5.28 13.17
CA PHE A 162 -19.40 -4.91 14.29
C PHE A 162 -20.77 -4.43 13.82
N LEU A 163 -20.81 -3.45 12.89
CA LEU A 163 -22.05 -2.88 12.37
C LEU A 163 -22.96 -3.96 11.75
N LEU A 164 -22.38 -4.85 10.94
CA LEU A 164 -23.12 -5.95 10.32
C LEU A 164 -23.63 -6.96 11.38
N GLY A 165 -22.82 -7.24 12.42
CA GLY A 165 -23.20 -8.10 13.54
C GLY A 165 -24.37 -7.55 14.37
N GLU A 166 -24.49 -6.23 14.48
CA GLU A 166 -25.62 -5.53 15.13
C GLU A 166 -26.91 -5.50 14.26
N GLY A 167 -26.90 -6.15 13.09
CA GLY A 167 -28.08 -6.28 12.23
C GLY A 167 -28.20 -5.24 11.11
N ILE A 168 -27.16 -4.43 10.87
CA ILE A 168 -27.11 -3.57 9.67
C ILE A 168 -26.99 -4.46 8.43
N SER A 169 -27.88 -4.27 7.46
CA SER A 169 -27.94 -5.15 6.28
C SER A 169 -26.74 -5.01 5.35
N PHE A 170 -26.19 -3.80 5.23
CA PHE A 170 -25.00 -3.52 4.44
C PHE A 170 -24.26 -2.27 4.90
N VAL A 171 -22.97 -2.17 4.58
CA VAL A 171 -22.12 -1.03 4.92
C VAL A 171 -21.40 -0.53 3.66
N ASN A 172 -21.56 0.77 3.35
CA ASN A 172 -20.83 1.41 2.25
C ASN A 172 -19.45 1.89 2.73
N ALA A 173 -18.38 1.42 2.08
CA ALA A 173 -17.02 1.78 2.45
C ALA A 173 -16.75 3.28 2.29
N ARG A 174 -17.38 3.91 1.29
CA ARG A 174 -17.29 5.36 1.05
C ARG A 174 -17.75 6.23 2.23
N SER A 175 -18.57 5.70 3.13
CA SER A 175 -18.99 6.42 4.34
C SER A 175 -17.85 6.65 5.35
N PHE A 176 -16.72 5.95 5.19
CA PHE A 176 -15.56 6.02 6.08
C PHE A 176 -14.47 6.98 5.59
N CYS A 177 -14.72 7.75 4.52
CA CYS A 177 -13.79 8.77 4.06
C CYS A 177 -14.33 10.19 4.28
N GLN A 178 -13.43 11.17 4.28
CA GLN A 178 -13.75 12.59 4.46
C GLN A 178 -14.26 13.28 3.18
N ASP A 179 -14.48 12.55 2.09
CA ASP A 179 -14.92 13.12 0.81
C ASP A 179 -16.19 13.98 0.94
N PRO A 180 -17.25 13.57 1.66
CA PRO A 180 -18.45 14.41 1.79
C PRO A 180 -18.15 15.76 2.44
N LEU A 181 -17.24 15.78 3.42
CA LEU A 181 -16.81 17.00 4.10
C LEU A 181 -16.00 17.90 3.14
N GLN A 182 -15.08 17.34 2.36
CA GLN A 182 -14.32 18.09 1.36
C GLN A 182 -15.23 18.67 0.25
N GLN A 183 -16.23 17.90 -0.18
CA GLN A 183 -17.23 18.38 -1.15
C GLN A 183 -18.05 19.54 -0.58
N ASN A 184 -18.34 19.54 0.73
CA ASN A 184 -19.00 20.67 1.37
C ASN A 184 -18.12 21.92 1.37
N PHE A 185 -16.84 21.79 1.72
CA PHE A 185 -15.90 22.92 1.67
C PHE A 185 -15.66 23.45 0.26
N GLY A 186 -15.73 22.61 -0.78
CA GLY A 186 -15.56 23.04 -2.17
C GLY A 186 -16.76 23.80 -2.76
N LYS A 187 -17.88 23.92 -2.03
CA LYS A 187 -19.07 24.70 -2.45
C LYS A 187 -19.03 26.16 -1.99
N HIS A 188 -18.14 26.49 -1.05
CA HIS A 188 -17.90 27.83 -0.53
C HIS A 188 -16.59 28.39 -1.08
#